data_AF-A0A974YM59-F1
#
_entry.id   AF-A0A974YM59-F1
#
_cell.length_a   1.000
_cell.length_b   1.000
_cell.length_c   1.000
_cell.angle_alpha   90.00
_cell.angle_beta   90.00
_cell.angle_gamma   90.00
#
_symmetry.space_group_name_H-M   'P 1'
#
loop_
_entity.id
_entity.type
_entity.pdbx_description
1 polymer ?
#
loop_
_entity_poly.entity_id
_entity_poly.type
_entity_poly.pdbx_seq_one_letter_code
_entity_poly.pdbx_strand_id
1 'polypeptide(L)'
;MFEPMREYLKIRSRVEVVRAREIISASGESWDTLPGWVGECYERGGMVISATGVTIFNGPEALRAQPADFVVRDHNGIFSVYDETAFEQNFVPAHSAEVFKLHAA
;
A
#
# COMPACT_ATOMS: atom_id res chain seq x y z
N MET A 1 3.93 -44.75 12.65
CA MET A 1 2.94 -43.89 11.96
C MET A 1 3.49 -42.48 12.06
N PHE A 2 4.03 -41.93 10.97
CA PHE A 2 4.60 -40.58 10.98
C PHE A 2 3.49 -39.60 10.65
N GLU A 3 3.24 -38.62 11.52
CA GLU A 3 2.45 -37.46 11.13
C GLU A 3 3.21 -36.73 10.01
N PRO A 4 2.58 -36.45 8.85
CA PRO A 4 3.27 -35.71 7.80
C PRO A 4 3.62 -34.32 8.34
N MET A 5 4.89 -33.93 8.17
CA MET A 5 5.38 -32.59 8.49
C MET A 5 4.46 -31.55 7.84
N ARG A 6 3.85 -30.69 8.66
CA ARG A 6 3.08 -29.53 8.17
C ARG A 6 4.02 -28.33 8.12
N GLU A 7 4.59 -28.07 6.95
CA GLU A 7 5.33 -26.84 6.71
C GLU A 7 4.36 -25.68 6.45
N TYR A 8 4.56 -24.59 7.19
CA TYR A 8 3.79 -23.35 7.03
C TYR A 8 4.75 -22.20 6.75
N LEU A 9 4.70 -21.65 5.54
CA LEU A 9 5.38 -20.41 5.20
C LEU A 9 4.33 -19.29 5.15
N LYS A 10 4.35 -18.39 6.13
CA LYS A 10 3.58 -17.14 6.10
C LYS A 10 4.53 -15.99 5.82
N ILE A 11 4.79 -15.71 4.53
CA ILE A 11 5.56 -14.53 4.15
C ILE A 11 4.66 -13.31 4.36
N ARG A 12 4.97 -12.50 5.38
CA ARG A 12 4.46 -11.13 5.48
C ARG A 12 5.25 -10.29 4.47
N SER A 13 4.68 -10.06 3.30
CA SER A 13 5.27 -9.14 2.32
C SER A 13 5.17 -7.71 2.85
N ARG A 14 6.29 -6.98 2.81
CA ARG A 14 6.26 -5.53 3.06
C ARG A 14 5.62 -4.85 1.86
N VAL A 15 4.79 -3.86 2.15
CA VAL A 15 4.14 -3.01 1.16
C VAL A 15 4.41 -1.55 1.49
N GLU A 16 4.42 -0.71 0.47
CA GLU A 16 4.43 0.74 0.62
C GLU A 16 2.98 1.23 0.61
N VAL A 17 2.65 2.17 1.51
CA VAL A 17 1.27 2.63 1.70
C VAL A 17 1.23 4.14 1.79
N VAL A 18 0.26 4.76 1.13
CA VAL A 18 -0.03 6.20 1.20
C VAL A 18 -1.55 6.40 1.22
N ARG A 19 -2.08 7.31 2.05
CA ARG A 19 -3.50 7.69 1.96
C ARG A 19 -3.71 8.60 0.75
N ALA A 20 -4.81 8.41 0.04
CA ALA A 20 -5.10 9.23 -1.15
C ALA A 20 -5.19 10.73 -0.83
N ARG A 21 -5.66 11.12 0.37
CA ARG A 21 -5.65 12.53 0.82
C ARG A 21 -4.25 13.15 0.85
N GLU A 22 -3.22 12.35 1.14
CA GLU A 22 -1.83 12.83 1.22
C GLU A 22 -1.30 13.11 -0.20
N ILE A 23 -1.63 12.23 -1.15
CA ILE A 23 -1.36 12.43 -2.59
C ILE A 23 -2.07 13.69 -3.10
N ILE A 24 -3.35 13.87 -2.76
CA ILE A 24 -4.14 15.04 -3.18
C ILE A 24 -3.51 16.33 -2.63
N SER A 25 -3.13 16.34 -1.35
CA SER A 25 -2.51 17.51 -0.71
C SER A 25 -1.15 17.82 -1.32
N ALA A 26 -0.30 16.80 -1.49
CA ALA A 26 1.04 16.94 -2.07
C ALA A 26 1.01 17.47 -3.52
N SER A 27 -0.02 17.13 -4.29
CA SER A 27 -0.14 17.57 -5.69
C SER A 27 -0.21 19.09 -5.86
N GLY A 28 -0.58 19.85 -4.81
CA GLY A 28 -0.60 21.31 -4.81
C GLY A 28 0.59 21.98 -4.12
N GLU A 29 1.47 21.22 -3.46
CA GLU A 29 2.50 21.75 -2.56
C GLU A 29 3.89 21.20 -2.87
N SER A 30 4.19 19.98 -2.44
CA SER A 30 5.43 19.27 -2.71
C SER A 30 5.25 17.76 -2.54
N TRP A 31 6.02 17.00 -3.31
CA TRP A 31 6.07 15.53 -3.28
C TRP A 31 7.08 14.96 -2.28
N ASP A 32 7.93 15.80 -1.67
CA ASP A 32 9.09 15.37 -0.87
C ASP A 32 8.74 14.53 0.37
N THR A 33 7.50 14.64 0.85
CA THR A 33 7.01 13.90 2.02
C THR A 33 6.41 12.54 1.66
N LEU A 34 6.25 12.25 0.36
CA LEU A 34 5.68 11.01 -0.14
C LEU A 34 6.77 10.04 -0.61
N PRO A 35 6.50 8.73 -0.64
CA PRO A 35 7.37 7.76 -1.30
C PRO A 35 7.65 8.16 -2.75
N GLY A 36 8.90 7.99 -3.20
CA GLY A 36 9.32 8.44 -4.53
C GLY A 36 8.50 7.86 -5.68
N TRP A 37 7.93 6.66 -5.50
CA TRP A 37 7.06 6.05 -6.51
C TRP A 37 5.81 6.88 -6.82
N VAL A 38 5.31 7.70 -5.87
CA VAL A 38 4.09 8.50 -6.07
C VAL A 38 4.34 9.55 -7.15
N GLY A 39 5.43 10.32 -7.00
CA GLY A 39 5.84 11.33 -7.98
C GLY A 39 6.16 10.69 -9.33
N GLU A 40 6.95 9.61 -9.34
CA GLU A 40 7.29 8.88 -10.56
C GLU A 40 6.03 8.36 -11.30
N CYS A 41 5.04 7.87 -10.55
CA CYS A 41 3.78 7.36 -11.12
C CYS A 41 2.98 8.50 -11.77
N TYR A 42 2.90 9.65 -11.12
CA TYR A 42 2.24 10.84 -11.65
C TYR A 42 2.94 11.38 -12.91
N GLU A 43 4.26 11.58 -12.85
CA GLU A 43 5.06 12.11 -13.97
C GLU A 43 5.00 11.22 -15.22
N ARG A 44 4.88 9.90 -15.04
CA ARG A 44 4.74 8.93 -16.14
C ARG A 44 3.32 8.83 -16.70
N GLY A 45 2.37 9.61 -16.18
CA GLY A 45 0.96 9.53 -16.56
C GLY A 45 0.23 8.29 -16.04
N GLY A 46 0.84 7.57 -15.09
CA GLY A 46 0.23 6.41 -14.43
C GLY A 46 -0.78 6.78 -13.33
N MET A 47 -0.93 8.08 -13.03
CA MET A 47 -1.83 8.57 -12.00
C MET A 47 -2.53 9.86 -12.44
N VAL A 48 -3.83 9.95 -12.15
CA VAL A 48 -4.64 11.16 -12.30
C VAL A 48 -5.18 11.55 -10.94
N ILE A 49 -5.02 12.82 -10.59
CA ILE A 49 -5.39 13.35 -9.27
C ILE A 49 -6.49 14.39 -9.45
N SER A 50 -7.49 14.32 -8.59
CA SER A 50 -8.58 15.27 -8.51
C SER A 50 -8.86 15.61 -7.04
N ALA A 51 -9.60 16.68 -6.79
CA ALA A 51 -9.98 17.07 -5.43
C ALA A 51 -10.80 15.99 -4.70
N THR A 52 -11.44 15.06 -5.42
CA THR A 52 -12.33 14.03 -4.85
C THR A 52 -11.73 12.63 -4.89
N GLY A 53 -10.49 12.48 -5.35
CA GLY A 53 -9.85 11.17 -5.40
C GLY A 53 -8.67 11.08 -6.35
N VAL A 54 -8.03 9.92 -6.30
CA VAL A 54 -6.87 9.55 -7.09
C VAL A 54 -7.23 8.33 -7.94
N THR A 55 -6.87 8.36 -9.21
CA THR A 55 -6.99 7.22 -10.12
C THR A 55 -5.59 6.75 -10.50
N ILE A 56 -5.31 5.46 -10.36
CA ILE A 56 -4.03 4.84 -10.69
C ILE A 56 -4.24 3.81 -11.80
N PHE A 57 -3.45 3.90 -12.85
CA PHE A 57 -3.47 2.94 -13.96
C PHE A 57 -2.52 1.78 -13.65
N ASN A 58 -3.08 0.62 -13.35
CA ASN A 58 -2.39 -0.62 -13.03
C ASN A 58 -2.49 -1.58 -14.22
N GLY A 59 -1.69 -1.34 -15.25
CA GLY A 59 -1.82 -2.04 -16.53
C GLY A 59 -3.14 -1.66 -17.24
N PRO A 60 -4.01 -2.62 -17.61
CA PRO A 60 -5.30 -2.33 -18.24
C PRO A 60 -6.36 -1.83 -17.25
N GLU A 61 -6.10 -1.90 -15.95
CA GLU A 61 -7.07 -1.56 -14.91
C GLU A 61 -6.86 -0.12 -14.40
N ALA A 62 -7.97 0.55 -14.08
CA ALA A 62 -7.96 1.84 -13.41
C ALA A 62 -8.50 1.68 -11.98
N LEU A 63 -7.62 1.83 -10.99
CA LEU A 63 -7.96 1.76 -9.58
C LEU A 63 -8.32 3.16 -9.08
N ARG A 64 -9.48 3.31 -8.44
CA ARG A 64 -9.94 4.59 -7.92
C ARG A 64 -9.92 4.59 -6.40
N ALA A 65 -9.24 5.56 -5.82
CA ALA A 65 -9.16 5.80 -4.39
C ALA A 65 -9.85 7.12 -4.02
N GLN A 66 -10.78 7.06 -3.08
CA GLN A 66 -11.34 8.23 -2.41
C GLN A 66 -10.35 8.79 -1.39
N PRO A 67 -10.50 10.04 -0.90
CA PRO A 67 -9.53 10.66 0.01
C PRO A 67 -9.28 9.87 1.32
N ALA A 68 -10.27 9.08 1.76
CA ALA A 68 -10.15 8.24 2.94
C ALA A 68 -9.36 6.94 2.69
N ASP A 69 -9.31 6.48 1.44
CA ASP A 69 -8.74 5.20 1.04
C ASP A 69 -7.21 5.22 1.06
N PHE A 70 -6.67 4.00 1.12
CA PHE A 70 -5.25 3.71 1.08
C PHE A 70 -4.86 3.16 -0.28
N VAL A 71 -3.81 3.73 -0.85
CA VAL A 71 -3.12 3.16 -2.00
C VAL A 71 -1.96 2.32 -1.48
N VAL A 72 -1.97 1.05 -1.86
CA VAL A 72 -0.96 0.06 -1.49
C VAL A 72 -0.19 -0.34 -2.73
N ARG A 73 1.15 -0.32 -2.63
CA ARG A 73 2.06 -0.82 -3.67
C ARG A 73 2.87 -1.98 -3.12
N ASP A 74 2.83 -3.11 -3.80
CA ASP A 74 3.62 -4.28 -3.44
C ASP A 74 5.06 -4.23 -3.99
N HIS A 75 5.89 -5.22 -3.63
CA HIS A 75 7.28 -5.31 -4.07
C HIS A 75 7.46 -5.55 -5.58
N ASN A 76 6.41 -5.99 -6.28
CA ASN A 76 6.40 -6.13 -7.73
C ASN A 76 5.93 -4.85 -8.44
N GLY A 77 5.58 -3.81 -7.66
CA GLY A 77 5.05 -2.56 -8.16
C GLY A 77 3.56 -2.63 -8.54
N ILE A 78 2.85 -3.69 -8.14
CA ILE A 78 1.41 -3.83 -8.36
C ILE A 78 0.68 -2.96 -7.34
N PHE A 79 -0.34 -2.25 -7.82
CA PHE A 79 -1.16 -1.38 -7.00
C PHE A 79 -2.44 -2.06 -6.54
N SER A 80 -2.92 -1.68 -5.38
CA SER A 80 -4.23 -2.04 -4.83
C SER A 80 -4.79 -0.88 -4.01
N VAL A 81 -6.12 -0.79 -3.93
CA VAL A 81 -6.80 0.25 -3.16
C VAL A 81 -7.66 -0.42 -2.10
N TYR A 82 -7.59 0.10 -0.88
CA TYR A 82 -8.35 -0.38 0.26
C TYR A 82 -9.07 0.79 0.93
N ASP A 83 -10.34 0.62 1.26
CA ASP A 83 -10.97 1.47 2.26
C ASP A 83 -10.33 1.25 3.64
N GLU A 84 -10.62 2.15 4.58
CA GLU A 84 -10.02 2.12 5.91
C GLU A 84 -10.28 0.82 6.67
N THR A 85 -11.49 0.27 6.58
CA THR A 85 -11.85 -0.96 7.29
C THR A 85 -11.13 -2.17 6.69
N ALA A 86 -11.12 -2.27 5.35
CA ALA A 86 -10.42 -3.33 4.67
C ALA A 86 -8.90 -3.24 4.90
N PHE A 87 -8.33 -2.04 4.96
CA PHE A 87 -6.91 -1.86 5.23
C PHE A 87 -6.53 -2.36 6.64
N GLU A 88 -7.26 -1.94 7.68
CA GLU A 88 -6.98 -2.35 9.06
C GLU A 88 -7.11 -3.86 9.30
N GLN A 89 -7.98 -4.54 8.56
CA GLN A 89 -8.15 -6.00 8.64
C GLN A 89 -7.00 -6.77 7.98
N ASN A 90 -6.40 -6.21 6.93
CA ASN A 90 -5.43 -6.90 6.09
C ASN A 90 -3.97 -6.53 6.42
N PHE A 91 -3.72 -5.37 7.02
CA PHE A 91 -2.39 -4.85 7.26
C PHE A 91 -2.11 -4.61 8.75
N VAL A 92 -0.89 -4.96 9.16
CA VAL A 92 -0.37 -4.65 10.50
C VAL A 92 0.88 -3.77 10.35
N PRO A 93 1.10 -2.78 11.24
CA PRO A 93 2.29 -1.94 11.18
C PRO A 93 3.57 -2.79 11.18
N ALA A 94 4.49 -2.50 10.27
CA ALA A 94 5.72 -3.28 10.11
C ALA A 94 6.54 -3.36 11.42
N HIS A 95 6.50 -2.31 12.26
CA HIS A 95 7.19 -2.27 13.55
C HIS A 95 6.55 -3.19 14.61
N SER A 96 5.26 -3.54 14.48
CA SER A 96 4.61 -4.55 15.33
C SER A 96 5.04 -5.98 15.01
N ALA A 97 5.66 -6.23 13.84
CA ALA A 97 6.21 -7.55 13.51
C ALA A 97 7.55 -7.84 14.20
N GLU A 98 8.27 -6.82 14.66
CA GLU A 98 9.51 -6.98 15.43
C GLU A 98 9.22 -7.39 16.89
N VAL A 99 8.13 -6.90 17.48
CA VAL A 99 7.72 -7.24 18.86
C VAL A 99 7.34 -8.72 19.00
N PHE A 100 6.72 -9.33 17.98
CA PHE A 100 6.39 -10.78 18.00
C PHE A 100 7.62 -11.69 17.94
N LYS A 101 8.80 -11.20 17.52
CA LYS A 101 10.04 -11.97 17.60
C LYS A 101 10.73 -11.88 18.95
N LEU A 102 10.39 -10.89 19.78
CA LEU A 102 11.05 -10.67 21.07
C LEU A 102 10.45 -11.51 22.22
N HIS A 103 9.22 -12.01 22.08
CA HIS A 103 8.54 -12.79 23.13
C HIS A 103 8.57 -14.31 22.90
N ALA A 104 9.38 -14.80 21.96
CA ALA A 104 9.55 -16.22 21.66
C ALA A 104 10.95 -16.77 22.03
N ALA A 105 11.60 -16.16 23.03
CA ALA A 105 12.86 -16.64 23.60
C ALA A 105 12.63 -17.25 24.98
#